data_AF-A0A2N1XIB9-F1
#
_entry.id   AF-A0A2N1XIB9-F1
#
_cell.length_a   1.000
_cell.length_b   1.000
_cell.length_c   1.000
_cell.angle_alpha   90.00
_cell.angle_beta   90.00
_cell.angle_gamma   90.00
#
_symmetry.space_group_name_H-M   'P 1'
#
loop_
_entity.id
_entity.type
_entity.pdbx_description
1 polymer ?
#
loop_
_entity_poly.entity_id
_entity_poly.type
_entity_poly.pdbx_seq_one_letter_code
_entity_poly.pdbx_strand_id
1 'polypeptide(L)' 'MYVCVCNGVTERDIQRAALLGCADLAELSVRTGCAGTCGCCATTAREVLADAVATLRQPQSEAA' A
#
# COMPACT_ATOMS: atom_id res chain seq x y z
N MET A 1 10.23 5.35 1.48
CA MET A 1 10.79 4.61 2.64
C MET A 1 10.60 3.11 2.41
N TYR A 2 11.45 2.23 2.99
CA TYR A 2 11.13 0.79 3.05
C TYR A 2 10.08 0.55 4.13
N VAL A 3 8.97 -0.09 3.74
CA VAL A 3 7.89 -0.46 4.65
C VAL A 3 8.05 -1.92 5.08
N CYS A 4 8.38 -2.82 4.15
CA CYS A 4 8.73 -4.21 4.46
C CYS A 4 10.20 -4.48 4.14
N VAL A 5 11.02 -4.69 5.17
CA VAL A 5 12.45 -5.00 4.98
C VAL A 5 12.64 -6.42 4.46
N CYS A 6 11.85 -7.40 4.95
CA CYS A 6 11.99 -8.81 4.54
C CYS A 6 11.87 -9.02 3.03
N ASN A 7 10.94 -8.30 2.40
CA ASN A 7 10.60 -8.47 0.99
C ASN A 7 10.93 -7.24 0.15
N GLY A 8 11.68 -6.28 0.70
CA GLY A 8 12.13 -5.08 -0.02
C GLY A 8 10.99 -4.17 -0.51
N VAL A 9 9.83 -4.17 0.16
CA VAL A 9 8.65 -3.38 -0.28
C VAL A 9 8.78 -1.95 0.24
N THR A 10 8.71 -0.99 -0.68
CA THR A 10 8.74 0.43 -0.36
C THR A 10 7.33 1.03 -0.30
N GLU A 11 7.22 2.19 0.32
CA GLU A 11 5.99 3.00 0.30
C GLU A 11 5.48 3.26 -1.12
N ARG A 12 6.39 3.48 -2.09
CA ARG A 12 6.04 3.68 -3.50
C ARG A 12 5.45 2.42 -4.14
N ASP A 13 5.89 1.24 -3.73
CA ASP A 13 5.33 -0.02 -4.21
C ASP A 13 3.91 -0.21 -3.70
N ILE A 14 3.64 0.18 -2.45
CA ILE A 14 2.29 0.16 -1.86
C ILE A 14 1.38 1.17 -2.57
N GLN A 15 1.85 2.39 -2.81
CA GLN A 15 1.11 3.40 -3.58
C GLN A 15 0.81 2.92 -5.01
N ARG A 16 1.77 2.27 -5.67
CA ARG A 16 1.56 1.67 -6.99
C ARG A 16 0.52 0.54 -6.93
N ALA A 17 0.56 -0.30 -5.91
CA ALA A 17 -0.46 -1.33 -5.73
C ALA A 17 -1.85 -0.72 -5.57
N ALA A 18 -1.98 0.37 -4.80
CA ALA A 18 -3.23 1.11 -4.64
C ALA A 18 -3.75 1.69 -5.97
N LEU A 19 -2.86 2.30 -6.78
CA LEU A 19 -3.16 2.78 -8.13
C LEU A 19 -3.66 1.66 -9.06
N LEU A 20 -3.19 0.44 -8.85
CA LEU A 20 -3.62 -0.78 -9.55
C LEU A 20 -4.84 -1.45 -8.87
N GLY A 21 -5.59 -0.72 -8.06
CA GLY A 21 -6.84 -1.16 -7.45
C GLY A 21 -6.70 -1.99 -6.18
N CYS A 22 -5.51 -2.14 -5.61
CA CYS A 22 -5.32 -2.84 -4.34
C CYS A 22 -5.96 -2.03 -3.20
N ALA A 23 -6.88 -2.62 -2.44
CA ALA A 23 -7.62 -1.89 -1.40
C ALA A 23 -7.48 -2.46 0.02
N ASP A 24 -6.88 -3.64 0.18
CA ASP A 24 -6.66 -4.26 1.48
C ASP A 24 -5.29 -4.93 1.62
N LEU A 25 -4.91 -5.22 2.87
CA LEU A 25 -3.61 -5.81 3.17
C LEU A 25 -3.47 -7.24 2.63
N ALA A 26 -4.56 -8.02 2.56
CA ALA A 26 -4.47 -9.41 2.10
C ALA A 26 -4.07 -9.45 0.62
N GLU A 27 -4.70 -8.61 -0.19
CA GLU A 27 -4.33 -8.45 -1.59
C GLU A 27 -2.92 -7.85 -1.74
N LEU A 28 -2.57 -6.85 -0.92
CA LEU A 28 -1.23 -6.25 -0.94
C LEU A 28 -0.15 -7.28 -0.62
N SER A 29 -0.40 -8.15 0.36
CA SER A 29 0.47 -9.27 0.74
C SER A 29 0.64 -10.27 -0.39
N VAL A 30 -0.42 -10.64 -1.11
CA VAL A 30 -0.34 -11.53 -2.27
C VAL A 30 0.50 -10.90 -3.40
N ARG A 31 0.32 -9.60 -3.65
CA ARG A 31 1.00 -8.89 -4.75
C ARG A 31 2.48 -8.61 -4.47
N THR A 32 2.85 -8.33 -3.22
CA THR A 32 4.17 -7.78 -2.86
C THR A 32 4.95 -8.64 -1.86
N GLY A 33 4.32 -9.63 -1.26
CA GLY A 33 4.86 -10.40 -0.13
C GLY A 33 4.87 -9.63 1.20
N CYS A 34 4.49 -8.34 1.26
CA CYS A 34 4.52 -7.60 2.53
C CYS A 34 3.65 -8.29 3.60
N ALA A 35 4.05 -8.18 4.87
CA ALA A 35 3.39 -8.85 6.00
C ALA A 35 3.33 -10.41 5.95
N GLY A 36 3.87 -11.07 4.91
CA GLY A 36 3.88 -12.53 4.79
C GLY A 36 5.02 -13.26 5.51
N THR A 37 6.10 -12.54 5.89
CA THR A 37 7.30 -13.15 6.50
C THR A 37 7.31 -12.99 8.03
N CYS A 38 7.75 -11.83 8.54
CA CYS A 38 7.79 -11.57 10.00
C CYS A 38 6.56 -10.83 10.54
N GLY A 39 5.72 -10.28 9.65
CA GLY A 39 4.53 -9.50 10.02
C GLY A 39 4.77 -8.10 10.60
N CYS A 40 6.00 -7.72 10.97
CA CYS A 40 6.29 -6.44 11.65
C CYS A 40 5.82 -5.18 10.89
N CYS A 41 5.75 -5.25 9.56
CA CYS A 41 5.32 -4.14 8.72
C CYS A 41 3.80 -4.02 8.55
N ALA A 42 2.99 -4.96 9.08
CA ALA A 42 1.57 -5.06 8.74
C ALA A 42 0.76 -3.80 9.07
N THR A 43 0.99 -3.19 10.24
CA THR A 43 0.31 -1.95 10.64
C THR A 43 0.70 -0.80 9.72
N THR A 44 1.99 -0.56 9.53
CA THR A 44 2.50 0.52 8.66
C THR A 44 2.08 0.33 7.20
N ALA A 45 2.09 -0.90 6.69
CA ALA A 45 1.66 -1.20 5.33
C ALA A 45 0.15 -0.92 5.14
N ARG A 46 -0.69 -1.19 6.14
CA ARG A 46 -2.11 -0.84 6.13
C ARG A 46 -2.33 0.67 6.12
N GLU A 47 -1.61 1.40 6.96
CA GLU A 47 -1.71 2.86 7.04
C GLU A 47 -1.34 3.50 5.70
N VAL A 48 -0.18 3.13 5.15
CA VAL A 48 0.28 3.62 3.84
C VAL A 48 -0.71 3.27 2.73
N LEU A 49 -1.26 2.05 2.73
CA LEU A 49 -2.27 1.64 1.75
C LEU A 49 -3.57 2.44 1.89
N ALA A 50 -4.05 2.63 3.11
CA ALA A 50 -5.27 3.37 3.40
C ALA A 50 -5.13 4.84 2.97
N ASP A 51 -3.99 5.47 3.27
CA ASP A 51 -3.68 6.84 2.86
C ASP A 51 -3.65 6.94 1.33
N ALA A 52 -2.96 6.01 0.65
CA ALA A 52 -2.90 6.00 -0.81
C ALA A 52 -4.29 5.83 -1.44
N VAL A 53 -5.10 4.90 -0.94
CA VAL A 53 -6.48 4.69 -1.42
C VAL A 53 -7.36 5.91 -1.14
N ALA A 54 -7.20 6.57 0.02
CA ALA A 54 -7.92 7.79 0.34
C ALA A 54 -7.56 8.92 -0.62
N THR A 55 -6.27 9.14 -0.91
CA THR A 55 -5.81 10.12 -1.90
C THR A 55 -6.39 9.87 -3.29
N LEU A 56 -6.52 8.61 -3.71
CA LEU A 56 -7.12 8.25 -5.01
C LEU A 56 -8.63 8.45 -5.06
N ARG A 57 -9.31 8.28 -3.91
CA ARG A 57 -10.77 8.44 -3.78
C ARG A 57 -11.20 9.89 -3.64
N GLN A 58 -10.30 10.80 -3.30
CA GLN A 58 -10.62 12.22 -3.32
C GLN A 58 -11.05 12.60 -4.75
N PRO A 59 -12.25 13.19 -4.93
CA PRO A 59 -12.73 13.55 -6.25
C PRO A 59 -11.72 14.52 -6.87
N GLN A 60 -11.20 14.17 -8.04
CA GLN A 60 -10.39 15.06 -8.88
C GLN A 60 -11.25 16.22 -9.45
N SER A 61 -12.06 16.90 -8.61
CA SER A 61 -13.03 17.94 -9.02
C SER A 61 -12.48 19.37 -9.02
N GLU A 62 -11.15 19.56 -9.03
CA GLU A 62 -10.51 20.86 -9.27
C GLU A 62 -9.42 20.73 -10.34
N ALA A 63 -9.85 20.40 -11.56
CA ALA A 63 -9.14 20.73 -12.80
C ALA A 63 -10.16 20.74 -13.96
N ALA A 64 -11.12 21.65 -13.87
CA ALA A 64 -11.90 22.17 -15.00
C ALA A 64 -11.44 23.61 -15.27
#